data_AF-A0AAD6Y0N6-F1
#
_entry.id   AF-A0AAD6Y0N6-F1
#
_cell.length_a   1.000
_cell.length_b   1.000
_cell.length_c   1.000
_cell.angle_alpha   90.00
_cell.angle_beta   90.00
_cell.angle_gamma   90.00
#
_symmetry.space_group_name_H-M   'P 1'
#
loop_
_entity.id
_entity.type
_entity.pdbx_description
1 polymer ?
#
loop_
_entity_poly.entity_id
_entity_poly.type
_entity_poly.pdbx_seq_one_letter_code
_entity_poly.pdbx_strand_id
1 'polypeptide(L)'
;MIIDSSTLKNPQHTAAIVNVATLPDDLPPPYITSGLPSGPGAASGSQPLVRPTNYLSLSVGDRPMKGSYVIDPRIQIPSALLSPLKEGEERKNVSLRTSKGPIDVELFVVGGESTKVDMFIASSNGPIRARLHASDLPRPSIHITAQSQNSTIAIDLPRSFRGLVTLHTRSPTISISDPFAAELTLLDETETTRRCFVGDFGGFTDEWVGDALDVESTQGSVTLRYVDEPAAQGAPGAPPVWDPQSMAHALRNMSASDARSLADALRDMKGSKPWGWTHLLQGRQRTRGI
;
A
#
# COMPACT_ATOMS: atom_id res chain seq x y z
N MET A 1 40.56 38.33 9.60
CA MET A 1 41.07 37.63 8.41
C MET A 1 40.10 37.95 7.29
N ILE A 2 40.52 38.82 6.36
CA ILE A 2 39.67 39.41 5.32
C ILE A 2 39.92 38.58 4.06
N ILE A 3 38.86 38.01 3.46
CA ILE A 3 38.98 37.29 2.19
C ILE A 3 38.13 38.03 1.16
N ASP A 4 38.85 38.49 0.15
CA ASP A 4 38.44 39.32 -0.97
C ASP A 4 37.50 38.55 -1.90
N SER A 5 36.49 39.25 -2.43
CA SER A 5 35.47 38.70 -3.32
C SER A 5 35.64 39.32 -4.69
N SER A 6 36.35 38.62 -5.58
CA SER A 6 36.50 39.07 -6.96
C SER A 6 36.47 37.91 -7.95
N THR A 7 35.43 37.95 -8.79
CA THR A 7 35.49 37.72 -10.25
C THR A 7 35.72 36.29 -10.74
N LEU A 8 34.81 35.79 -11.59
CA LEU A 8 35.07 35.17 -12.91
C LEU A 8 33.74 34.60 -13.45
N LYS A 9 33.13 35.28 -14.43
CA LYS A 9 33.23 35.07 -15.88
C LYS A 9 32.38 33.90 -16.41
N ASN A 10 31.23 34.31 -16.93
CA ASN A 10 30.38 33.67 -17.93
C ASN A 10 31.18 33.26 -19.20
N PRO A 11 31.01 32.03 -19.71
CA PRO A 11 31.28 31.73 -21.11
C PRO A 11 29.97 31.45 -21.88
N GLN A 12 29.61 32.39 -22.76
CA GLN A 12 28.83 32.12 -23.96
C GLN A 12 29.67 31.27 -24.92
N HIS A 13 29.13 30.17 -25.45
CA HIS A 13 29.57 29.45 -26.65
C HIS A 13 28.56 28.29 -26.84
N THR A 14 28.04 27.87 -27.98
CA THR A 14 28.17 28.21 -29.41
C THR A 14 26.99 27.50 -30.08
N ALA A 15 26.23 28.17 -30.95
CA ALA A 15 25.19 27.52 -31.74
C ALA A 15 25.84 26.68 -32.85
N ALA A 16 25.63 25.36 -32.82
CA ALA A 16 25.99 24.46 -33.90
C ALA A 16 24.82 24.32 -34.88
N ILE A 17 25.03 24.82 -36.09
CA ILE A 17 24.18 24.58 -37.26
C ILE A 17 24.60 23.23 -37.84
N VAL A 18 23.69 22.26 -37.89
CA VAL A 18 23.93 20.97 -38.57
C VAL A 18 22.82 20.71 -39.60
N ASN A 19 23.26 20.82 -40.85
CA ASN A 19 22.81 20.22 -42.11
C ASN A 19 21.48 19.46 -42.16
N VAL A 20 20.57 20.02 -42.96
CA VAL A 20 19.40 19.38 -43.55
C VAL A 20 19.88 18.38 -44.62
N ALA A 21 19.77 17.09 -44.32
CA ALA A 21 19.94 16.02 -45.31
C ALA A 21 18.59 15.72 -45.98
N THR A 22 18.59 15.86 -47.29
CA THR A 22 17.50 15.59 -48.23
C THR A 22 17.14 14.09 -48.19
N LEU A 23 15.91 13.77 -47.78
CA LEU A 23 15.32 12.44 -47.89
C LEU A 23 14.79 12.21 -49.32
N PRO A 24 15.09 11.09 -49.98
CA PRO A 24 14.47 10.74 -51.26
C PRO A 24 13.01 10.31 -51.08
N ASP A 25 12.12 11.00 -51.80
CA ASP A 25 10.72 10.65 -52.06
C ASP A 25 10.65 9.38 -52.93
N ASP A 26 10.52 8.21 -52.31
CA ASP A 26 9.94 7.04 -52.99
C ASP A 26 9.33 6.08 -51.96
N LEU A 27 8.24 6.50 -51.33
CA LEU A 27 7.41 5.60 -50.53
C LEU A 27 6.22 5.13 -51.38
N PRO A 28 5.99 3.80 -51.48
CA PRO A 28 4.86 3.25 -52.21
C PRO A 28 3.52 3.69 -51.58
N PRO A 29 2.44 3.73 -52.37
CA PRO A 29 1.11 4.12 -51.89
C PRO A 29 0.67 3.26 -50.70
N PRO A 30 0.10 3.87 -49.63
CA PRO A 30 -0.37 3.12 -48.48
C PRO A 30 -1.52 2.20 -48.89
N TYR A 31 -1.29 0.90 -48.81
CA TYR A 31 -2.38 -0.08 -48.88
C TYR A 31 -3.23 0.07 -47.63
N ILE A 32 -4.45 0.58 -47.82
CA ILE A 32 -5.49 0.64 -46.79
C ILE A 32 -5.97 -0.79 -46.55
N THR A 33 -5.30 -1.51 -45.65
CA THR A 33 -5.76 -2.82 -45.16
C THR A 33 -6.98 -2.60 -44.28
N SER A 34 -8.14 -2.71 -44.91
CA SER A 34 -9.45 -2.69 -44.27
C SER A 34 -9.67 -4.02 -43.55
N GLY A 35 -9.11 -4.14 -42.35
CA GLY A 35 -9.30 -5.30 -41.49
C GLY A 35 -9.01 -4.89 -40.06
N LEU A 36 -10.01 -4.37 -39.35
CA LEU A 36 -9.96 -4.25 -37.90
C LEU A 36 -10.13 -5.65 -37.31
N PRO A 37 -9.09 -6.28 -36.73
CA PRO A 37 -9.33 -7.21 -35.64
C PRO A 37 -9.86 -6.39 -34.47
N SER A 38 -11.03 -6.77 -33.97
CA SER A 38 -11.55 -6.36 -32.66
C SER A 38 -10.52 -6.77 -31.60
N GLY A 39 -9.54 -5.91 -31.37
CA GLY A 39 -8.54 -6.09 -30.33
C GLY A 39 -9.26 -6.11 -28.98
N PRO A 40 -8.88 -7.00 -28.05
CA PRO A 40 -9.37 -6.93 -26.67
C PRO A 40 -9.03 -5.54 -26.15
N GLY A 41 -10.06 -4.72 -26.00
CA GLY A 41 -9.92 -3.33 -25.59
C GLY A 41 -9.06 -3.26 -24.35
N ALA A 42 -7.98 -2.48 -24.43
CA ALA A 42 -7.20 -2.10 -23.27
C ALA A 42 -8.20 -1.63 -22.21
N ALA A 43 -8.30 -2.38 -21.12
CA ALA A 43 -9.13 -2.02 -19.99
C ALA A 43 -8.54 -0.74 -19.42
N SER A 44 -8.97 0.41 -19.92
CA SER A 44 -8.78 1.70 -19.27
C SER A 44 -9.36 1.52 -17.88
N GLY A 45 -8.49 1.35 -16.89
CA GLY A 45 -8.86 1.04 -15.53
C GLY A 45 -9.96 2.01 -15.10
N SER A 46 -11.17 1.48 -14.90
CA SER A 46 -12.28 2.28 -14.43
C SER A 46 -11.87 2.77 -13.05
N GLN A 47 -11.49 4.05 -12.95
CA GLN A 47 -11.23 4.64 -11.66
C GLN A 47 -12.48 4.42 -10.82
N PRO A 48 -12.34 3.88 -9.61
CA PRO A 48 -13.50 3.60 -8.77
C PRO A 48 -14.28 4.91 -8.60
N LEU A 49 -15.60 4.86 -8.81
CA LEU A 49 -16.52 5.99 -8.65
C LEU A 49 -16.71 6.32 -7.15
N VAL A 50 -15.60 6.55 -6.47
CA VAL A 50 -15.54 6.86 -5.05
C VAL A 50 -15.37 8.36 -4.92
N ARG A 51 -16.25 8.98 -4.16
CA ARG A 51 -16.21 10.42 -3.92
C ARG A 51 -14.93 10.77 -3.14
N PRO A 52 -14.12 11.73 -3.60
CA PRO A 52 -12.99 12.24 -2.84
C PRO A 52 -13.41 12.74 -1.45
N THR A 53 -12.58 12.50 -0.45
CA THR A 53 -12.82 12.90 0.94
C THR A 53 -11.54 13.39 1.61
N ASN A 54 -11.68 13.97 2.80
CA ASN A 54 -10.59 14.33 3.70
C ASN A 54 -11.00 14.01 5.14
N TYR A 55 -10.03 13.87 6.04
CA TYR A 55 -10.24 13.55 7.45
C TYR A 55 -11.09 12.29 7.71
N LEU A 56 -10.87 11.24 6.92
CA LEU A 56 -11.55 9.96 7.08
C LEU A 56 -11.09 9.28 8.37
N SER A 57 -12.00 9.06 9.32
CA SER A 57 -11.71 8.33 10.56
C SER A 57 -12.65 7.14 10.71
N LEU A 58 -12.10 5.93 10.61
CA LEU A 58 -12.82 4.67 10.77
C LEU A 58 -12.20 3.86 11.89
N SER A 59 -12.99 3.55 12.91
CA SER A 59 -12.58 2.68 14.02
C SER A 59 -13.61 1.55 14.15
N VAL A 60 -13.21 0.35 13.77
CA VAL A 60 -14.09 -0.81 13.72
C VAL A 60 -13.47 -1.91 14.59
N GLY A 61 -14.14 -2.33 15.67
CA GLY A 61 -13.58 -3.26 16.67
C GLY A 61 -12.91 -4.53 16.11
N ASP A 62 -13.63 -5.64 16.04
CA ASP A 62 -13.06 -6.92 15.61
C ASP A 62 -13.38 -7.26 14.14
N ARG A 63 -14.05 -6.37 13.40
CA ARG A 63 -14.49 -6.65 12.03
C ARG A 63 -13.43 -6.26 11.00
N PRO A 64 -13.35 -6.97 9.87
CA PRO A 64 -12.48 -6.60 8.77
C PRO A 64 -12.84 -5.22 8.22
N MET A 65 -11.82 -4.48 7.80
CA MET A 65 -11.95 -3.23 7.07
C MET A 65 -11.46 -3.43 5.65
N LYS A 66 -12.34 -3.21 4.67
CA LYS A 66 -12.04 -3.31 3.25
C LYS A 66 -12.59 -2.12 2.49
N GLY A 67 -11.91 -1.68 1.44
CA GLY A 67 -12.44 -0.67 0.52
C GLY A 67 -11.36 0.14 -0.17
N SER A 68 -11.82 0.97 -1.11
CA SER A 68 -10.99 1.93 -1.85
C SER A 68 -11.43 3.34 -1.49
N TYR A 69 -10.49 4.23 -1.19
CA TYR A 69 -10.76 5.60 -0.74
C TYR A 69 -9.94 6.59 -1.54
N VAL A 70 -10.58 7.69 -1.98
CA VAL A 70 -9.90 8.80 -2.67
C VAL A 70 -9.72 9.95 -1.67
N ILE A 71 -8.46 10.34 -1.43
CA ILE A 71 -8.08 11.34 -0.43
C ILE A 71 -7.65 12.61 -1.16
N ASP A 72 -8.38 13.71 -0.95
CA ASP A 72 -8.02 15.05 -1.45
C ASP A 72 -7.84 16.01 -0.27
N PRO A 73 -6.59 16.39 0.08
CA PRO A 73 -6.31 17.26 1.23
C PRO A 73 -6.85 18.68 1.06
N ARG A 74 -7.26 19.09 -0.15
CA ARG A 74 -7.83 20.42 -0.42
C ARG A 74 -9.29 20.54 0.01
N ILE A 75 -9.97 19.42 0.27
CA ILE A 75 -11.34 19.43 0.75
C ILE A 75 -11.37 19.95 2.19
N GLN A 76 -11.99 21.11 2.38
CA GLN A 76 -12.23 21.69 3.70
C GLN A 76 -13.54 21.15 4.25
N ILE A 77 -13.48 20.57 5.45
CA ILE A 77 -14.65 20.09 6.19
C ILE A 77 -14.82 21.00 7.42
N PRO A 78 -15.99 21.63 7.63
CA PRO A 78 -16.25 22.41 8.81
C PRO A 78 -15.96 21.63 10.10
N SER A 79 -15.26 22.24 11.05
CA SER A 79 -14.84 21.58 12.30
C SER A 79 -16.02 21.03 13.12
N ALA A 80 -17.20 21.64 13.01
CA ALA A 80 -18.43 21.18 13.65
C ALA A 80 -18.93 19.80 13.14
N LEU A 81 -18.51 19.38 11.95
CA LEU A 81 -18.83 18.06 11.38
C LEU A 81 -17.76 17.01 11.66
N LEU A 82 -16.64 17.42 12.25
CA LEU A 82 -15.50 16.56 12.52
C LEU A 82 -15.53 16.08 13.97
N SER A 83 -15.12 14.82 14.20
CA SER A 83 -15.00 14.29 15.56
C SER A 83 -14.06 15.15 16.40
N PRO A 84 -14.38 15.47 17.66
CA PRO A 84 -13.50 16.22 18.55
C PRO A 84 -12.13 15.53 18.68
N LEU A 85 -11.06 16.32 18.70
CA LEU A 85 -9.71 15.84 18.98
C LEU A 85 -9.43 15.89 20.48
N LYS A 86 -8.58 15.00 20.96
CA LYS A 86 -8.02 15.12 22.31
C LYS A 86 -6.97 16.22 22.33
N GLU A 87 -6.72 16.78 23.51
CA GLU A 87 -5.64 17.75 23.70
C GLU A 87 -4.30 17.14 23.25
N GLY A 88 -3.59 17.86 22.38
CA GLY A 88 -2.32 17.41 21.80
C GLY A 88 -2.44 16.42 20.62
N GLU A 89 -3.65 16.01 20.21
CA GLU A 89 -3.83 15.17 19.04
C GLU A 89 -3.98 16.01 17.77
N GLU A 90 -3.18 15.69 16.75
CA GLU A 90 -3.31 16.28 15.41
C GLU A 90 -4.29 15.47 14.55
N ARG A 91 -5.12 16.19 13.78
CA ARG A 91 -6.08 15.53 12.89
C ARG A 91 -5.38 15.02 11.64
N LYS A 92 -5.42 13.70 11.46
CA LYS A 92 -4.92 13.02 10.27
C LYS A 92 -5.94 13.07 9.12
N ASN A 93 -5.46 13.08 7.88
CA ASN A 93 -6.31 12.99 6.69
C ASN A 93 -6.98 11.61 6.60
N VAL A 94 -6.31 10.56 7.08
CA VAL A 94 -6.84 9.20 7.18
C VAL A 94 -6.44 8.57 8.53
N SER A 95 -7.40 8.00 9.24
CA SER A 95 -7.19 7.20 10.45
C SER A 95 -8.05 5.94 10.41
N LEU A 96 -7.42 4.79 10.17
CA LEU A 96 -8.05 3.49 10.09
C LEU A 96 -7.60 2.62 11.27
N ARG A 97 -8.55 2.12 12.07
CA ARG A 97 -8.25 1.34 13.27
C ARG A 97 -9.13 0.10 13.38
N THR A 98 -8.50 -1.02 13.71
CA THR A 98 -9.16 -2.26 14.15
C THR A 98 -8.44 -2.86 15.36
N SER A 99 -9.08 -3.78 16.09
CA SER A 99 -8.42 -4.55 17.16
C SER A 99 -7.93 -5.89 16.63
N LYS A 100 -8.81 -6.66 15.97
CA LYS A 100 -8.48 -8.00 15.45
C LYS A 100 -8.79 -8.18 13.97
N GLY A 101 -9.62 -7.31 13.40
CA GLY A 101 -10.03 -7.42 12.01
C GLY A 101 -8.89 -7.06 11.06
N PRO A 102 -8.71 -7.79 9.94
CA PRO A 102 -7.73 -7.39 8.93
C PRO A 102 -8.12 -6.05 8.30
N ILE A 103 -7.12 -5.27 7.92
CA ILE A 103 -7.29 -4.04 7.14
C ILE A 103 -6.73 -4.32 5.74
N ASP A 104 -7.57 -4.25 4.71
CA ASP A 104 -7.17 -4.39 3.30
C ASP A 104 -7.76 -3.25 2.49
N VAL A 105 -6.97 -2.21 2.26
CA VAL A 105 -7.45 -0.95 1.69
C VAL A 105 -6.60 -0.47 0.53
N GLU A 106 -7.25 0.21 -0.41
CA GLU A 106 -6.63 0.97 -1.48
C GLU A 106 -6.85 2.47 -1.23
N LEU A 107 -5.78 3.24 -1.22
CA LEU A 107 -5.79 4.67 -0.95
C LEU A 107 -5.29 5.38 -2.20
N PHE A 108 -6.12 6.25 -2.76
CA PHE A 108 -5.80 7.07 -3.92
C PHE A 108 -5.60 8.51 -3.46
N VAL A 109 -4.35 8.97 -3.44
CA VAL A 109 -4.02 10.35 -3.09
C VAL A 109 -4.11 11.21 -4.33
N VAL A 110 -4.95 12.24 -4.27
CA VAL A 110 -5.08 13.28 -5.29
C VAL A 110 -4.79 14.64 -4.65
N GLY A 111 -4.36 15.63 -5.43
CA GLY A 111 -4.05 16.96 -4.92
C GLY A 111 -2.85 17.58 -5.65
N GLY A 112 -2.35 18.69 -5.12
CA GLY A 112 -1.17 19.40 -5.64
C GLY A 112 0.01 19.39 -4.66
N GLU A 113 1.17 19.82 -5.12
CA GLU A 113 2.47 19.84 -4.41
C GLU A 113 2.48 20.54 -3.05
N SER A 114 1.59 21.51 -2.83
CA SER A 114 1.59 22.34 -1.62
C SER A 114 0.85 21.73 -0.43
N THR A 115 0.54 20.44 -0.47
CA THR A 115 -0.26 19.77 0.59
C THR A 115 0.45 18.54 1.12
N LYS A 116 0.26 18.28 2.42
CA LYS A 116 0.72 17.08 3.10
C LYS A 116 -0.49 16.18 3.39
N VAL A 117 -0.31 14.88 3.23
CA VAL A 117 -1.31 13.86 3.57
C VAL A 117 -0.77 12.97 4.67
N ASP A 118 -1.30 13.14 5.88
CA ASP A 118 -0.98 12.32 7.04
C ASP A 118 -1.99 11.17 7.19
N MET A 119 -1.50 9.94 7.21
CA MET A 119 -2.28 8.71 7.30
C MET A 119 -1.85 7.87 8.50
N PHE A 120 -2.82 7.24 9.15
CA PHE A 120 -2.59 6.30 10.24
C PHE A 120 -3.42 5.05 10.06
N ILE A 121 -2.76 3.90 10.09
CA ILE A 121 -3.38 2.60 9.90
C ILE A 121 -2.90 1.69 11.02
N ALA A 122 -3.81 1.21 11.87
CA ALA A 122 -3.42 0.38 13.01
C ALA A 122 -4.38 -0.79 13.24
N SER A 123 -3.80 -1.92 13.60
CA SER A 123 -4.52 -3.13 13.98
C SER A 123 -3.71 -3.87 15.03
N SER A 124 -4.32 -4.27 16.16
CA SER A 124 -3.55 -4.97 17.20
C SER A 124 -3.14 -6.38 16.75
N ASN A 125 -4.06 -7.13 16.13
CA ASN A 125 -3.83 -8.54 15.78
C ASN A 125 -4.23 -8.91 14.35
N GLY A 126 -4.97 -8.06 13.64
CA GLY A 126 -5.36 -8.31 12.25
C GLY A 126 -4.29 -7.85 11.26
N PRO A 127 -3.99 -8.59 10.19
CA PRO A 127 -3.00 -8.17 9.20
C PRO A 127 -3.42 -6.86 8.52
N ILE A 128 -2.42 -6.04 8.19
CA ILE A 128 -2.59 -4.77 7.50
C ILE A 128 -2.05 -4.94 6.07
N ARG A 129 -2.87 -4.64 5.07
CA ARG A 129 -2.49 -4.48 3.68
C ARG A 129 -2.98 -3.12 3.20
N ALA A 130 -2.06 -2.21 2.94
CA ALA A 130 -2.37 -0.88 2.41
C ALA A 130 -1.71 -0.71 1.06
N ARG A 131 -2.51 -0.39 0.04
CA ARG A 131 -2.08 -0.08 -1.32
C ARG A 131 -2.24 1.40 -1.57
N LEU A 132 -1.14 2.09 -1.80
CA LEU A 132 -1.14 3.51 -2.03
C LEU A 132 -0.92 3.80 -3.51
N HIS A 133 -1.88 4.49 -4.10
CA HIS A 133 -1.83 5.05 -5.43
C HIS A 133 -1.71 6.56 -5.30
N ALA A 134 -0.78 7.16 -6.03
CA ALA A 134 -0.67 8.59 -6.17
C ALA A 134 -0.33 8.91 -7.63
N SER A 135 -0.82 10.04 -8.13
CA SER A 135 -0.41 10.56 -9.44
C SER A 135 1.08 10.86 -9.47
N ASP A 136 1.65 10.94 -10.67
CA ASP A 136 3.00 11.44 -10.85
C ASP A 136 3.12 12.92 -10.41
N LEU A 137 4.35 13.37 -10.18
CA LEU A 137 4.63 14.73 -9.70
C LEU A 137 4.08 15.78 -10.70
N PRO A 138 3.60 16.94 -10.22
CA PRO A 138 3.54 17.38 -8.81
C PRO A 138 2.41 16.71 -8.01
N ARG A 139 2.70 16.25 -6.79
CA ARG A 139 1.71 15.62 -5.89
C ARG A 139 1.94 15.99 -4.42
N PRO A 140 0.94 15.80 -3.54
CA PRO A 140 1.10 16.00 -2.11
C PRO A 140 2.22 15.12 -1.53
N SER A 141 2.91 15.59 -0.49
CA SER A 141 3.80 14.72 0.31
C SER A 141 2.98 13.76 1.15
N ILE A 142 3.43 12.51 1.25
CA ILE A 142 2.66 11.42 1.86
C ILE A 142 3.40 10.97 3.11
N HIS A 143 2.73 11.04 4.25
CA HIS A 143 3.22 10.49 5.50
C HIS A 143 2.29 9.39 6.00
N ILE A 144 2.83 8.19 6.16
CA ILE A 144 2.08 7.01 6.56
C ILE A 144 2.68 6.48 7.86
N THR A 145 1.84 6.28 8.86
CA THR A 145 2.18 5.51 10.06
C THR A 145 1.35 4.22 10.07
N ALA A 146 2.01 3.06 10.06
CA ALA A 146 1.37 1.76 10.13
C ALA A 146 1.80 1.03 11.41
N GLN A 147 0.85 0.58 12.24
CA GLN A 147 1.16 -0.07 13.52
C GLN A 147 0.45 -1.41 13.70
N SER A 148 1.20 -2.43 14.12
CA SER A 148 0.66 -3.70 14.57
C SER A 148 1.43 -4.30 15.74
N GLN A 149 0.73 -5.05 16.59
CA GLN A 149 1.39 -5.81 17.67
C GLN A 149 1.82 -7.18 17.18
N ASN A 150 0.91 -7.97 16.59
CA ASN A 150 1.15 -9.40 16.35
C ASN A 150 0.78 -9.85 14.93
N SER A 151 0.84 -8.96 13.94
CA SER A 151 0.40 -9.30 12.58
C SER A 151 1.38 -8.83 11.52
N THR A 152 1.20 -9.35 10.31
CA THR A 152 1.89 -8.86 9.13
C THR A 152 1.38 -7.47 8.74
N ILE A 153 2.32 -6.61 8.35
CA ILE A 153 2.07 -5.31 7.72
C ILE A 153 2.65 -5.35 6.32
N ALA A 154 1.81 -5.22 5.30
CA ALA A 154 2.18 -5.13 3.90
C ALA A 154 1.80 -3.75 3.36
N ILE A 155 2.78 -2.95 2.96
CA ILE A 155 2.57 -1.63 2.38
C ILE A 155 3.08 -1.63 0.93
N ASP A 156 2.19 -1.31 0.01
CA ASP A 156 2.52 -1.12 -1.39
C ASP A 156 2.53 0.39 -1.68
N LEU A 157 3.69 0.93 -2.04
CA LEU A 157 3.88 2.36 -2.29
C LEU A 157 3.83 2.70 -3.79
N PRO A 158 3.49 3.93 -4.18
CA PRO A 158 3.64 4.37 -5.55
C PRO A 158 5.12 4.53 -5.90
N ARG A 159 5.48 4.32 -7.18
CA ARG A 159 6.85 4.55 -7.71
C ARG A 159 7.33 5.99 -7.52
N SER A 160 6.41 6.93 -7.40
CA SER A 160 6.73 8.33 -7.14
C SER A 160 7.12 8.60 -5.69
N PHE A 161 7.03 7.62 -4.77
CA PHE A 161 7.44 7.78 -3.37
C PHE A 161 8.94 8.07 -3.28
N ARG A 162 9.29 9.19 -2.65
CA ARG A 162 10.67 9.63 -2.43
C ARG A 162 10.77 10.15 -1.01
N GLY A 163 11.44 9.40 -0.15
CA GLY A 163 11.59 9.84 1.25
C GLY A 163 11.97 8.77 2.26
N LEU A 164 11.80 9.12 3.53
CA LEU A 164 12.30 8.35 4.65
C LEU A 164 11.40 7.15 4.94
N VAL A 165 12.01 5.98 5.11
CA VAL A 165 11.35 4.76 5.56
C VAL A 165 11.97 4.36 6.90
N THR A 166 11.16 4.37 7.95
CA THR A 166 11.56 3.96 9.30
C THR A 166 10.77 2.72 9.69
N LEU A 167 11.49 1.66 10.01
CA LEU A 167 10.92 0.36 10.40
C LEU A 167 11.32 0.07 11.83
N HIS A 168 10.35 0.09 12.73
CA HIS A 168 10.49 -0.34 14.11
C HIS A 168 9.94 -1.76 14.26
N THR A 169 10.83 -2.75 14.21
CA THR A 169 10.45 -4.16 14.33
C THR A 169 11.37 -4.92 15.26
N ARG A 170 10.79 -5.71 16.17
CA ARG A 170 11.56 -6.71 16.95
C ARG A 170 11.65 -8.06 16.25
N SER A 171 10.89 -8.23 15.18
CA SER A 171 10.88 -9.43 14.36
C SER A 171 11.96 -9.35 13.29
N PRO A 172 12.70 -10.44 13.03
CA PRO A 172 13.74 -10.47 12.01
C PRO A 172 13.17 -10.47 10.57
N THR A 173 11.85 -10.67 10.40
CA THR A 173 11.26 -10.87 9.07
C THR A 173 10.82 -9.56 8.45
N ILE A 174 11.75 -8.89 7.76
CA ILE A 174 11.48 -7.79 6.84
C ILE A 174 11.68 -8.31 5.41
N SER A 175 10.63 -8.21 4.60
CA SER A 175 10.68 -8.53 3.17
C SER A 175 10.55 -7.25 2.37
N ILE A 176 11.51 -6.98 1.50
CA ILE A 176 11.52 -5.82 0.61
C ILE A 176 11.67 -6.38 -0.80
N SER A 177 10.84 -5.92 -1.74
CA SER A 177 10.95 -6.36 -3.12
C SER A 177 12.23 -5.86 -3.78
N ASP A 178 12.76 -6.61 -4.76
CA ASP A 178 14.01 -6.24 -5.45
C ASP A 178 13.95 -4.84 -6.10
N PRO A 179 12.86 -4.45 -6.81
CA PRO A 179 12.78 -3.12 -7.40
C PRO A 179 12.75 -2.01 -6.34
N PHE A 180 12.11 -2.26 -5.19
CA PHE A 180 12.08 -1.30 -4.08
C PHE A 180 13.45 -1.21 -3.41
N ALA A 181 14.11 -2.35 -3.18
CA ALA A 181 15.45 -2.43 -2.60
C ALA A 181 16.52 -1.73 -3.45
N ALA A 182 16.39 -1.75 -4.77
CA ALA A 182 17.30 -1.07 -5.69
C ALA A 182 17.29 0.46 -5.53
N GLU A 183 16.23 1.05 -4.99
CA GLU A 183 16.10 2.50 -4.74
C GLU A 183 16.35 2.87 -3.27
N LEU A 184 16.66 1.90 -2.41
CA LEU A 184 16.92 2.13 -0.99
C LEU A 184 18.38 2.48 -0.72
N THR A 185 18.57 3.56 0.03
CA THR A 185 19.83 3.90 0.70
C THR A 185 19.66 3.63 2.19
N LEU A 186 20.42 2.69 2.75
CA LEU A 186 20.41 2.43 4.20
C LEU A 186 21.08 3.60 4.94
N LEU A 187 20.38 4.17 5.92
CA LEU A 187 20.89 5.30 6.73
C LEU A 187 21.36 4.83 8.10
N ASP A 188 20.57 3.99 8.76
CA ASP A 188 20.83 3.50 10.10
C ASP A 188 20.17 2.13 10.30
N GLU A 189 20.84 1.26 11.04
CA GLU A 189 20.34 -0.06 11.39
C GLU A 189 20.79 -0.46 12.79
N THR A 190 19.80 -0.74 13.63
CA THR A 190 19.96 -1.24 14.99
C THR A 190 19.20 -2.56 15.12
N GLU A 191 19.26 -3.20 16.29
CA GLU A 191 18.54 -4.45 16.54
C GLU A 191 17.02 -4.34 16.32
N THR A 192 16.44 -3.16 16.58
CA THR A 192 14.97 -2.97 16.56
C THR A 192 14.49 -1.93 15.55
N THR A 193 15.41 -1.19 14.95
CA THR A 193 15.08 -0.06 14.07
C THR A 193 15.95 -0.09 12.84
N ARG A 194 15.34 -0.04 11.65
CA ARG A 194 16.01 0.15 10.37
C ARG A 194 15.47 1.42 9.72
N ARG A 195 16.36 2.35 9.39
CA ARG A 195 16.05 3.61 8.70
C ARG A 195 16.71 3.62 7.34
N CYS A 196 15.90 3.85 6.33
CA CYS A 196 16.34 3.91 4.94
C CYS A 196 15.76 5.15 4.26
N PHE A 197 16.35 5.53 3.15
CA PHE A 197 15.80 6.55 2.26
C PHE A 197 15.48 5.91 0.90
N VAL A 198 14.32 6.21 0.32
CA VAL A 198 13.92 5.77 -1.02
C VAL A 198 14.11 6.92 -2.01
N GLY A 199 14.89 6.69 -3.06
CA GLY A 199 15.16 7.68 -4.11
C GLY A 199 16.49 8.41 -3.96
N ASP A 200 16.61 9.60 -4.57
CA ASP A 200 17.83 10.39 -4.55
C ASP A 200 18.02 11.13 -3.21
N PHE A 201 19.08 10.79 -2.49
CA PHE A 201 19.43 11.36 -1.19
C PHE A 201 20.05 12.78 -1.30
N GLY A 202 20.41 13.26 -2.50
CA GLY A 202 21.11 14.53 -2.69
C GLY A 202 20.37 15.78 -2.21
N GLY A 203 19.04 15.70 -2.01
CA GLY A 203 18.19 16.77 -1.49
C GLY A 203 17.90 16.71 0.02
N PHE A 204 18.53 15.80 0.78
CA PHE A 204 18.23 15.63 2.20
C PHE A 204 18.85 16.76 3.05
N THR A 205 17.99 17.57 3.68
CA THR A 205 18.34 18.57 4.69
C THR A 205 18.11 18.06 6.11
N ASP A 206 18.56 18.79 7.14
CA ASP A 206 18.33 18.42 8.55
C ASP A 206 16.85 18.26 8.90
N GLU A 207 15.96 19.00 8.22
CA GLU A 207 14.51 18.86 8.31
C GLU A 207 13.97 18.27 7.00
N TRP A 208 13.44 17.04 7.06
CA TRP A 208 12.89 16.36 5.89
C TRP A 208 11.40 16.70 5.72
N VAL A 209 11.04 17.26 4.56
CA VAL A 209 9.66 17.75 4.26
C VAL A 209 8.94 16.88 3.20
N GLY A 210 9.61 15.85 2.70
CA GLY A 210 9.07 14.96 1.65
C GLY A 210 8.23 13.81 2.21
N ASP A 211 8.22 12.68 1.50
CA ASP A 211 7.43 11.54 1.93
C ASP A 211 8.04 10.84 3.15
N ALA A 212 7.20 10.20 3.95
CA ALA A 212 7.63 9.44 5.10
C ALA A 212 6.76 8.19 5.28
N LEU A 213 7.42 7.07 5.58
CA LEU A 213 6.77 5.83 6.00
C LEU A 213 7.35 5.42 7.35
N ASP A 214 6.51 5.33 8.36
CA ASP A 214 6.82 4.79 9.67
C ASP A 214 6.01 3.50 9.88
N VAL A 215 6.70 2.39 10.12
CA VAL A 215 6.09 1.09 10.37
C VAL A 215 6.54 0.55 11.71
N GLU A 216 5.60 0.29 12.60
CA GLU A 216 5.84 -0.33 13.90
C GLU A 216 5.20 -1.71 13.98
N SER A 217 6.01 -2.73 14.26
CA SER A 217 5.57 -4.12 14.40
C SER A 217 6.28 -4.80 15.57
N THR A 218 5.53 -5.29 16.58
CA THR A 218 6.16 -5.96 17.73
C THR A 218 6.51 -7.42 17.45
N GLN A 219 5.60 -8.19 16.87
CA GLN A 219 5.68 -9.64 16.64
C GLN A 219 5.04 -10.01 15.31
N GLY A 220 5.47 -9.36 14.23
CA GLY A 220 4.93 -9.59 12.89
C GLY A 220 6.00 -9.56 11.81
N SER A 221 5.60 -9.76 10.57
CA SER A 221 6.47 -9.50 9.42
C SER A 221 6.10 -8.17 8.78
N VAL A 222 7.10 -7.51 8.20
CA VAL A 222 6.88 -6.30 7.39
C VAL A 222 7.21 -6.61 5.94
N THR A 223 6.33 -6.22 5.02
CA THR A 223 6.54 -6.35 3.58
C THR A 223 6.39 -4.98 2.92
N LEU A 224 7.43 -4.55 2.20
CA LEU A 224 7.42 -3.32 1.41
C LEU A 224 7.62 -3.65 -0.07
N ARG A 225 6.84 -3.01 -0.94
CA ARG A 225 6.94 -3.14 -2.40
C ARG A 225 6.34 -1.93 -3.09
N TYR A 226 6.51 -1.84 -4.41
CA TYR A 226 5.71 -0.92 -5.21
C TYR A 226 4.34 -1.50 -5.59
N VAL A 227 3.37 -0.62 -5.80
CA VAL A 227 1.97 -0.97 -6.10
C VAL A 227 1.76 -1.57 -7.50
N ASP A 228 2.65 -1.24 -8.44
CA ASP A 228 2.66 -1.76 -9.81
C ASP A 228 3.35 -3.13 -9.92
N GLU A 229 4.00 -3.59 -8.86
CA GLU A 229 4.65 -4.89 -8.87
C GLU A 229 3.62 -6.02 -8.85
N PRO A 230 3.85 -7.08 -9.66
CA PRO A 230 3.01 -8.27 -9.58
C PRO A 230 3.08 -8.80 -8.17
N ALA A 231 1.92 -9.14 -7.59
CA ALA A 231 1.91 -9.85 -6.31
C ALA A 231 2.81 -11.08 -6.47
N ALA A 232 3.84 -11.19 -5.62
CA ALA A 232 4.75 -12.33 -5.62
C ALA A 232 3.88 -13.60 -5.62
N GLN A 233 3.83 -14.27 -6.76
CA GLN A 233 2.95 -15.41 -6.96
C GLN A 233 3.50 -16.54 -6.11
N GLY A 234 2.98 -16.66 -4.89
CA GLY A 234 3.27 -17.74 -3.96
C GLY A 234 4.75 -17.92 -3.69
N ALA A 235 5.26 -17.28 -2.63
CA ALA A 235 6.30 -17.96 -1.88
C ALA A 235 5.76 -19.37 -1.55
N PRO A 236 6.44 -20.46 -1.96
CA PRO A 236 5.94 -21.81 -1.77
C PRO A 236 5.81 -22.08 -0.27
N GLY A 237 4.59 -21.94 0.27
CA GLY A 237 4.31 -22.04 1.70
C GLY A 237 3.42 -20.93 2.29
N ALA A 238 3.11 -19.85 1.56
CA ALA A 238 2.12 -18.88 2.05
C ALA A 238 0.72 -19.53 2.09
N PRO A 239 0.02 -19.52 3.24
CA PRO A 239 -1.35 -20.02 3.29
C PRO A 239 -2.20 -19.22 2.31
N PRO A 240 -3.08 -19.88 1.53
CA PRO A 240 -3.86 -19.22 0.51
C PRO A 240 -4.61 -18.04 1.10
N VAL A 241 -4.59 -16.90 0.39
CA VAL A 241 -5.45 -15.76 0.71
C VAL A 241 -6.89 -16.28 0.70
N TRP A 242 -7.52 -16.29 1.88
CA TRP A 242 -8.84 -16.88 2.09
C TRP A 242 -9.91 -16.01 1.43
N ASP A 243 -10.17 -16.23 0.15
CA ASP A 243 -11.43 -15.85 -0.48
C ASP A 243 -12.53 -16.79 0.06
N PRO A 244 -13.65 -16.28 0.60
CA PRO A 244 -14.80 -17.09 1.01
C PRO A 244 -15.26 -18.10 -0.05
N GLN A 245 -15.13 -17.78 -1.35
CA GLN A 245 -15.45 -18.72 -2.42
C GLN A 245 -14.39 -19.82 -2.54
N SER A 246 -13.10 -19.48 -2.46
CA SER A 246 -12.01 -20.46 -2.40
C SER A 246 -12.11 -21.36 -1.16
N MET A 247 -12.52 -20.84 0.00
CA MET A 247 -12.74 -21.65 1.21
C MET A 247 -13.92 -22.62 1.02
N ALA A 248 -15.04 -22.14 0.48
CA ALA A 248 -16.19 -22.99 0.19
C ALA A 248 -15.93 -24.03 -0.90
N HIS A 249 -15.01 -23.75 -1.83
CA HIS A 249 -14.57 -24.68 -2.86
C HIS A 249 -13.56 -25.70 -2.32
N ALA A 250 -12.58 -25.25 -1.52
CA ALA A 250 -11.62 -26.11 -0.84
C ALA A 250 -12.34 -27.09 0.10
N LEU A 251 -13.28 -26.61 0.91
CA LEU A 251 -14.09 -27.48 1.78
C LEU A 251 -14.98 -28.45 1.00
N ARG A 252 -15.40 -28.10 -0.22
CA ARG A 252 -16.20 -28.99 -1.08
C ARG A 252 -15.39 -30.11 -1.72
N ASN A 253 -14.12 -29.87 -2.03
CA ASN A 253 -13.24 -30.82 -2.70
C ASN A 253 -12.30 -31.56 -1.74
N MET A 254 -12.38 -31.26 -0.44
CA MET A 254 -11.55 -31.89 0.58
C MET A 254 -11.97 -33.34 0.80
N SER A 255 -10.99 -34.25 0.83
CA SER A 255 -11.26 -35.66 1.08
C SER A 255 -11.74 -35.88 2.52
N ALA A 256 -12.44 -36.99 2.76
CA ALA A 256 -12.95 -37.32 4.11
C ALA A 256 -11.82 -37.53 5.14
N SER A 257 -10.63 -37.95 4.71
CA SER A 257 -9.44 -38.07 5.57
C SER A 257 -8.85 -36.71 5.91
N ASP A 258 -8.77 -35.79 4.95
CA ASP A 258 -8.22 -34.45 5.16
C ASP A 258 -9.14 -33.59 6.03
N ALA A 259 -10.46 -33.75 5.85
CA ALA A 259 -11.46 -33.12 6.70
C ALA A 259 -11.35 -33.58 8.18
N ARG A 260 -11.05 -34.87 8.40
CA ARG A 260 -10.82 -35.42 9.75
C ARG A 260 -9.51 -34.91 10.32
N SER A 261 -8.43 -34.92 9.53
CA SER A 261 -7.13 -34.39 9.96
C SER A 261 -7.19 -32.90 10.33
N LEU A 262 -7.90 -32.08 9.54
CA LEU A 262 -8.15 -30.67 9.85
C LEU A 262 -9.02 -30.52 11.10
N ALA A 263 -10.06 -31.34 11.26
CA ALA A 263 -10.91 -31.30 12.44
C ALA A 263 -10.17 -31.73 13.72
N ASP A 264 -9.26 -32.69 13.63
CA ASP A 264 -8.43 -33.15 14.73
C ASP A 264 -7.34 -32.13 15.06
N ALA A 265 -6.71 -31.50 14.06
CA ALA A 265 -5.80 -30.36 14.27
C ALA A 265 -6.50 -29.16 14.92
N LEU A 266 -7.74 -28.84 14.50
CA LEU A 266 -8.57 -27.82 15.13
C LEU A 266 -9.03 -28.23 16.54
N ARG A 267 -9.14 -29.53 16.84
CA ARG A 267 -9.48 -30.07 18.17
C ARG A 267 -8.28 -30.03 19.11
N ASP A 268 -7.07 -30.31 18.62
CA ASP A 268 -5.83 -30.16 19.37
C ASP A 268 -5.53 -28.69 19.67
N MET A 269 -5.83 -27.78 18.74
CA MET A 269 -5.76 -26.34 19.01
C MET A 269 -6.78 -25.87 20.05
N LYS A 270 -7.87 -26.60 20.30
CA LYS A 270 -8.84 -26.28 21.37
C LYS A 270 -8.36 -26.65 22.78
N GLY A 271 -7.20 -27.30 22.92
CA GLY A 271 -6.50 -27.44 24.20
C GLY A 271 -5.97 -26.10 24.75
N SER A 272 -5.84 -25.09 23.90
CA SER A 272 -5.59 -23.70 24.28
C SER A 272 -6.79 -22.85 23.84
N LYS A 273 -7.75 -22.62 24.74
CA LYS A 273 -9.07 -22.02 24.45
C LYS A 273 -9.00 -20.80 23.50
N PRO A 274 -9.55 -20.88 22.27
CA PRO A 274 -9.98 -19.73 21.52
C PRO A 274 -11.51 -19.61 21.63
N TRP A 275 -11.98 -18.41 21.95
CA TRP A 275 -13.39 -18.05 21.95
C TRP A 275 -13.95 -17.98 20.52
N GLY A 276 -15.19 -18.44 20.34
CA GLY A 276 -16.06 -17.94 19.27
C GLY A 276 -16.36 -18.86 18.08
N TRP A 277 -16.84 -20.08 18.31
CA TRP A 277 -17.56 -20.86 17.29
C TRP A 277 -18.74 -21.60 17.96
N THR A 278 -19.88 -20.94 18.11
CA THR A 278 -21.08 -21.59 18.67
C THR A 278 -22.39 -21.29 17.93
N HIS A 279 -22.36 -20.70 16.73
CA HIS A 279 -23.58 -20.52 15.93
C HIS A 279 -23.34 -20.84 14.46
N LEU A 280 -23.31 -22.13 14.08
CA LEU A 280 -23.64 -22.52 12.69
C LEU A 280 -23.96 -24.01 12.44
N LEU A 281 -24.44 -24.78 13.43
CA LEU A 281 -24.91 -26.15 13.16
C LEU A 281 -26.12 -26.52 14.02
N GLN A 282 -27.28 -25.91 13.71
CA GLN A 282 -28.59 -26.44 14.09
C GLN A 282 -29.57 -26.16 12.96
N GLY A 283 -29.72 -27.11 12.05
CA GLY A 283 -30.64 -26.96 10.92
C GLY A 283 -30.66 -28.14 9.95
N ARG A 284 -30.76 -29.38 10.44
CA ARG A 284 -31.23 -30.51 9.61
C ARG A 284 -31.51 -31.78 10.41
N GLN A 285 -32.68 -31.88 11.02
CA GLN A 285 -33.33 -33.17 11.29
C GLN A 285 -34.85 -32.97 11.38
N ARG A 286 -35.59 -33.88 10.73
CA ARG A 286 -37.04 -34.18 10.80
C ARG A 286 -37.93 -33.66 9.67
N THR A 287 -38.05 -34.48 8.64
CA THR A 287 -39.35 -34.96 8.13
C THR A 287 -39.20 -36.44 7.77
N ARG A 288 -39.67 -37.31 8.68
CA ARG A 288 -40.06 -38.70 8.39
C ARG A 288 -41.59 -38.73 8.50
N GLY A 289 -42.20 -39.53 7.63
CA GLY A 289 -43.57 -39.39 7.17
C GLY A 289 -44.68 -39.68 8.18
N ILE A 290 -45.89 -39.32 7.75
CA ILE A 290 -47.06 -40.19 7.68
C ILE A 290 -47.66 -39.96 6.28
#